data_AF-A0A8H3ED61-F1
#
_entry.id   AF-A0A8H3ED61-F1
#
_cell.length_a   1.000
_cell.length_b   1.000
_cell.length_c   1.000
_cell.angle_alpha   90.00
_cell.angle_beta   90.00
_cell.angle_gamma   90.00
#
_symmetry.space_group_name_H-M   'P 1'
#
loop_
_entity.id
_entity.type
_entity.pdbx_description
1 polymer ?
#
loop_
_entity_poly.entity_id
_entity_poly.type
_entity_poly.pdbx_seq_one_letter_code
_entity_poly.pdbx_strand_id
1 'polypeptide(L)'
;MPVRKAIHEFKRLSLQAFSNQDSKGPSLFRHSAQFLFSHRYKGEGLNSALQAAFGRQPLLFGPNEYSTSEKVKVGVLAAVPGGRRPYLFTNYSRNPTSPDNDYLVREDDLADEMRCWEAARSTAAAPTYFPPYYHEAKRQPYIDGAVHRNNPIQILEEERRAIWKDKAPPDILLSIGTGIQIGADGTPKDVARAQKTAMRLRWKGLRGRLAVGLDVIQSTLDCNRQWDEFVSAVEWDRHTHRVCHRLNIGLKERPPKLDDVDAIDDLRDKARRYMRPDHASYLNDRYPSAHKHIVAVAQRLVAALFYFEAIHINEDERCIGFLHCRLSRSMRSNFRHLLSEGPTFRVCHKIRGGNWCSSIFRPNFDDRTFSGRIIFQIRSKHRVIEMTLPRWGGSWERISGFSGPQS
;
A
#
# COMPACT_ATOMS: atom_id res chain seq x y z
N MET A 1 -9.34 -1.34 -12.47
CA MET A 1 -8.69 -0.62 -13.60
C MET A 1 -7.26 -1.13 -13.79
N PRO A 2 -6.79 -1.41 -15.02
CA PRO A 2 -5.38 -1.80 -15.26
C PRO A 2 -4.38 -0.68 -14.91
N VAL A 3 -3.18 -1.04 -14.45
CA VAL A 3 -2.14 -0.07 -14.02
C VAL A 3 -1.79 0.94 -15.12
N ARG A 4 -1.68 0.51 -16.38
CA ARG A 4 -1.41 1.43 -17.51
C ARG A 4 -2.49 2.50 -17.63
N LYS A 5 -3.77 2.13 -17.48
CA LYS A 5 -4.88 3.10 -17.50
C LYS A 5 -4.83 4.02 -16.28
N ALA A 6 -4.48 3.49 -15.11
CA ALA A 6 -4.31 4.28 -13.88
C ALA A 6 -3.26 5.39 -14.02
N ILE A 7 -2.14 5.13 -14.72
CA ILE A 7 -1.10 6.16 -14.98
C ILE A 7 -1.65 7.33 -15.81
N HIS A 8 -2.44 7.02 -16.85
CA HIS A 8 -3.05 8.05 -17.70
C HIS A 8 -4.10 8.85 -16.92
N GLU A 9 -4.97 8.17 -16.17
CA GLU A 9 -5.97 8.83 -15.32
C GLU A 9 -5.33 9.70 -14.24
N PHE A 10 -4.24 9.25 -13.61
CA PHE A 10 -3.50 10.05 -12.64
C PHE A 10 -3.00 11.35 -13.27
N LYS A 11 -2.33 11.29 -14.43
CA LYS A 11 -1.84 12.48 -15.13
C LYS A 11 -2.97 13.45 -15.47
N ARG A 12 -4.08 12.93 -16.02
CA ARG A 12 -5.27 13.72 -16.35
C ARG A 12 -5.85 14.41 -15.11
N LEU A 13 -6.00 13.66 -14.02
CA LEU A 13 -6.53 14.15 -12.75
C LEU A 13 -5.63 15.24 -12.16
N SER A 14 -4.31 15.04 -12.13
CA SER A 14 -3.35 16.02 -11.61
C SER A 14 -3.41 17.34 -12.36
N LEU A 15 -3.45 17.31 -13.70
CA LEU A 15 -3.57 18.52 -14.53
C LEU A 15 -4.85 19.31 -14.21
N GLN A 16 -5.97 18.61 -14.02
CA GLN A 16 -7.23 19.25 -13.68
C GLN A 16 -7.24 19.80 -12.24
N ALA A 17 -6.73 19.02 -11.28
CA ALA A 17 -6.72 19.37 -9.86
C ALA A 17 -5.83 20.59 -9.56
N PHE A 18 -4.67 20.69 -10.20
CA PHE A 18 -3.72 21.79 -10.03
C PHE A 18 -3.86 22.87 -11.12
N SER A 19 -4.98 22.91 -11.84
CA SER A 19 -5.25 24.01 -12.78
C SER A 19 -5.63 25.28 -12.01
N ASN A 20 -5.00 26.41 -12.36
CA ASN A 20 -5.44 27.72 -11.93
C ASN A 20 -6.70 28.07 -12.71
N GLN A 21 -7.88 27.71 -12.22
CA GLN A 21 -9.10 28.31 -12.74
C GLN A 21 -9.09 29.80 -12.36
N ASP A 22 -9.01 30.66 -13.39
CA ASP A 22 -8.82 32.10 -13.33
C ASP A 22 -9.26 32.77 -12.02
N SER A 23 -8.30 33.47 -11.42
CA SER A 23 -8.50 34.40 -10.33
C SER A 23 -9.32 35.60 -10.81
N LYS A 24 -10.65 35.45 -10.87
CA LYS A 24 -11.59 36.57 -10.86
C LYS A 24 -12.47 36.49 -9.61
N GLY A 25 -12.15 37.37 -8.66
CA GLY A 25 -13.08 37.87 -7.65
C GLY A 25 -13.11 37.13 -6.29
N PRO A 26 -13.24 37.87 -5.17
CA PRO A 26 -13.50 37.29 -3.87
C PRO A 26 -14.97 36.82 -3.84
N SER A 27 -15.19 35.51 -3.73
CA SER A 27 -16.54 34.99 -3.47
C SER A 27 -16.82 35.07 -1.97
N LEU A 28 -17.78 35.92 -1.63
CA LEU A 28 -18.35 36.10 -0.29
C LEU A 28 -19.06 34.82 0.17
N PHE A 29 -18.32 33.87 0.73
CA PHE A 29 -18.90 32.91 1.69
C PHE A 29 -18.62 33.39 3.11
N ARG A 30 -19.56 34.21 3.61
CA ARG A 30 -19.73 34.45 5.04
C ARG A 30 -20.36 33.20 5.64
N HIS A 31 -19.58 32.47 6.45
CA HIS A 31 -19.92 31.84 7.74
C HIS A 31 -18.91 30.74 8.06
N SER A 32 -17.76 31.13 8.60
CA SER A 32 -17.00 30.40 9.63
C SER A 32 -15.76 31.20 9.95
N ALA A 33 -15.73 31.79 11.15
CA ALA A 33 -14.50 32.32 11.69
C ALA A 33 -13.50 31.17 11.86
N GLN A 34 -12.25 31.43 11.47
CA GLN A 34 -11.04 30.66 11.80
C GLN A 34 -10.52 29.63 10.78
N PHE A 35 -10.28 30.04 9.53
CA PHE A 35 -9.19 29.48 8.71
C PHE A 35 -8.50 30.57 7.88
N LEU A 36 -7.53 31.26 8.49
CA LEU A 36 -6.62 32.21 7.82
C LEU A 36 -5.55 31.48 6.99
N PHE A 37 -5.96 30.62 6.06
CA PHE A 37 -5.05 30.02 5.09
C PHE A 37 -5.49 30.39 3.68
N SER A 38 -4.66 31.16 2.96
CA SER A 38 -4.78 31.24 1.51
C SER A 38 -4.32 29.90 0.93
N HIS A 39 -5.27 29.12 0.43
CA HIS A 39 -4.97 27.88 -0.30
C HIS A 39 -4.51 28.23 -1.71
N ARG A 40 -3.49 27.53 -2.23
CA ARG A 40 -2.95 27.80 -3.57
C ARG A 40 -3.96 27.48 -4.68
N TYR A 41 -4.81 26.46 -4.45
CA TYR A 41 -5.80 26.00 -5.41
C TYR A 41 -7.21 26.00 -4.81
N LYS A 42 -8.19 26.22 -5.68
CA LYS A 42 -9.61 26.06 -5.39
C LYS A 42 -9.97 24.58 -5.22
N GLY A 43 -10.95 24.26 -4.38
CA GLY A 43 -11.36 22.88 -4.12
C GLY A 43 -12.11 22.24 -5.29
N GLU A 44 -12.74 23.06 -6.13
CA GLU A 44 -13.66 22.69 -7.20
C GLU A 44 -12.97 21.93 -8.33
N GLY A 45 -11.74 22.31 -8.68
CA GLY A 45 -10.93 21.61 -9.68
C GLY A 45 -10.65 20.16 -9.26
N LEU A 46 -10.21 19.97 -8.02
CA LEU A 46 -9.97 18.66 -7.43
C LEU A 46 -11.27 17.85 -7.27
N ASN A 47 -12.36 18.47 -6.81
CA ASN A 47 -13.67 17.83 -6.69
C ASN A 47 -14.13 17.28 -8.06
N SER A 48 -14.08 18.12 -9.10
CA SER A 48 -14.50 17.75 -10.45
C SER A 48 -13.66 16.62 -11.02
N ALA A 49 -12.34 16.66 -10.80
CA ALA A 49 -11.41 15.64 -11.28
C ALA A 49 -11.69 14.27 -10.60
N LEU A 50 -11.92 14.28 -9.29
CA LEU A 50 -12.25 13.07 -8.52
C LEU A 50 -13.63 12.52 -8.85
N GLN A 51 -14.63 13.37 -9.02
CA GLN A 51 -15.98 12.98 -9.44
C GLN A 51 -15.97 12.35 -10.84
N ALA A 52 -15.15 12.88 -11.76
CA ALA A 52 -14.97 12.28 -13.08
C ALA A 52 -14.26 10.92 -13.03
N ALA A 53 -13.32 10.74 -12.11
CA ALA A 53 -12.55 9.50 -11.98
C ALA A 53 -13.31 8.37 -11.24
N PHE A 54 -14.07 8.71 -10.19
CA PHE A 54 -14.70 7.74 -9.29
C PHE A 54 -16.24 7.71 -9.37
N GLY A 55 -16.84 8.63 -10.13
CA GLY A 55 -18.29 8.83 -10.15
C GLY A 55 -18.77 9.64 -8.95
N ARG A 56 -19.98 10.21 -9.09
CA ARG A 56 -20.59 11.10 -8.08
C ARG A 56 -21.44 10.39 -7.04
N GLN A 57 -21.91 9.18 -7.35
CA GLN A 57 -22.87 8.43 -6.54
C GLN A 57 -22.28 7.24 -5.76
N PRO A 58 -21.27 6.50 -6.28
CA PRO A 58 -20.77 5.31 -5.60
C PRO A 58 -20.33 5.58 -4.17
N LEU A 59 -21.00 4.95 -3.21
CA LEU A 59 -20.55 4.88 -1.82
C LEU A 59 -19.24 4.09 -1.72
N LEU A 60 -18.36 4.51 -0.82
CA LEU A 60 -17.13 3.78 -0.50
C LEU A 60 -17.47 2.47 0.21
N PHE A 61 -18.37 2.52 1.19
CA PHE A 61 -18.93 1.39 1.92
C PHE A 61 -20.45 1.35 1.75
N GLY A 62 -21.01 0.14 1.63
CA GLY A 62 -22.45 -0.05 1.41
C GLY A 62 -22.82 -0.61 0.02
N PRO A 63 -24.11 -0.69 -0.30
CA PRO A 63 -24.61 -1.25 -1.55
C PRO A 63 -24.11 -0.42 -2.74
N ASN A 64 -23.56 -1.10 -3.73
CA ASN A 64 -23.03 -0.49 -4.93
C ASN A 64 -23.17 -1.49 -6.08
N GLU A 65 -23.52 -1.04 -7.29
CA GLU A 65 -23.66 -1.87 -8.49
C GLU A 65 -22.41 -2.71 -8.81
N TYR A 66 -21.25 -2.27 -8.32
CA TYR A 66 -19.98 -2.98 -8.43
C TYR A 66 -19.70 -3.93 -7.25
N SER A 67 -20.69 -4.28 -6.44
CA SER A 67 -20.54 -5.15 -5.26
C SER A 67 -20.41 -6.63 -5.61
N THR A 68 -19.18 -7.05 -5.88
CA THR A 68 -18.80 -8.47 -5.94
C THR A 68 -18.37 -8.97 -4.56
N SER A 69 -18.59 -10.25 -4.26
CA SER A 69 -18.17 -10.90 -3.00
C SER A 69 -16.66 -10.88 -2.76
N GLU A 70 -15.85 -10.78 -3.83
CA GLU A 70 -14.38 -10.79 -3.77
C GLU A 70 -13.80 -9.37 -3.92
N LYS A 71 -14.18 -8.43 -3.04
CA LYS A 71 -13.59 -7.08 -3.04
C LYS A 71 -12.30 -7.03 -2.24
N VAL A 72 -11.25 -6.49 -2.87
CA VAL A 72 -10.03 -6.05 -2.17
C VAL A 72 -10.44 -5.03 -1.11
N LYS A 73 -9.98 -5.25 0.13
CA LYS A 73 -10.14 -4.30 1.23
C LYS A 73 -9.27 -3.07 0.96
N VAL A 74 -9.88 -1.88 0.94
CA VAL A 74 -9.23 -0.60 0.63
C VAL A 74 -9.53 0.36 1.76
N GLY A 75 -8.51 1.14 2.15
CA GLY A 75 -8.62 2.22 3.12
C GLY A 75 -7.78 3.43 2.73
N VAL A 76 -8.28 4.63 3.06
CA VAL A 76 -7.57 5.90 2.88
C VAL A 76 -7.59 6.70 4.18
N LEU A 77 -6.49 7.39 4.45
CA LEU A 77 -6.32 8.19 5.66
C LEU A 77 -6.70 9.65 5.41
N ALA A 78 -7.43 10.21 6.37
CA ALA A 78 -7.72 11.63 6.48
C ALA A 78 -7.47 12.08 7.92
N ALA A 79 -7.64 13.38 8.18
CA ALA A 79 -7.59 13.95 9.50
C ALA A 79 -8.62 15.08 9.63
N VAL A 80 -8.94 15.45 10.86
CA VAL A 80 -9.71 16.67 11.15
C VAL A 80 -8.71 17.77 11.55
N PRO A 81 -8.87 19.01 11.08
CA PRO A 81 -8.04 20.13 11.54
C PRO A 81 -7.99 20.24 13.07
N GLY A 82 -6.79 20.23 13.65
CA GLY A 82 -6.60 20.26 15.11
C GLY A 82 -6.93 18.95 15.83
N GLY A 83 -7.39 17.94 15.10
CA GLY A 83 -7.59 16.58 15.61
C GLY A 83 -6.27 15.95 16.06
N ARG A 84 -6.37 15.02 17.01
CA ARG A 84 -5.20 14.30 17.56
C ARG A 84 -5.00 12.92 16.94
N ARG A 85 -5.93 12.46 16.09
CA ARG A 85 -5.94 11.09 15.54
C ARG A 85 -6.26 11.08 14.05
N PRO A 86 -5.73 10.11 13.30
CA PRO A 86 -6.14 9.87 11.93
C PRO A 86 -7.56 9.31 11.85
N TYR A 87 -8.20 9.52 10.70
CA TYR A 87 -9.48 8.95 10.31
C TYR A 87 -9.22 8.00 9.14
N LEU A 88 -9.77 6.80 9.19
CA LEU A 88 -9.62 5.76 8.17
C LEU A 88 -10.99 5.48 7.53
N PHE A 89 -11.15 5.98 6.29
CA PHE A 89 -12.30 5.66 5.45
C PHE A 89 -12.00 4.39 4.66
N THR A 90 -12.92 3.44 4.63
CA THR A 90 -12.63 2.07 4.18
C THR A 90 -13.85 1.45 3.52
N ASN A 91 -13.64 0.49 2.60
CA ASN A 91 -14.72 -0.19 1.85
C ASN A 91 -15.21 -1.51 2.47
N TYR A 92 -14.78 -1.81 3.69
CA TYR A 92 -15.17 -3.00 4.45
C TYR A 92 -15.82 -2.58 5.76
N SER A 93 -16.07 -3.47 6.71
CA SER A 93 -16.29 -3.08 8.11
C SER A 93 -15.61 -4.12 9.00
N ARG A 94 -15.35 -3.76 10.25
CA ARG A 94 -14.82 -4.64 11.28
C ARG A 94 -15.32 -4.17 12.64
N ASN A 95 -15.21 -5.04 13.64
CA ASN A 95 -15.53 -4.66 15.00
C ASN A 95 -14.63 -3.51 15.45
N PRO A 96 -15.16 -2.55 16.22
CA PRO A 96 -14.36 -1.48 16.79
C PRO A 96 -13.23 -2.04 17.66
N THR A 97 -12.03 -1.48 17.53
CA THR A 97 -10.89 -1.79 18.42
C THR A 97 -10.96 -1.00 19.72
N SER A 98 -11.74 0.09 19.74
CA SER A 98 -12.01 0.92 20.91
C SER A 98 -13.39 1.58 20.77
N PRO A 99 -14.24 1.59 21.81
CA PRO A 99 -15.58 2.19 21.74
C PRO A 99 -15.58 3.67 21.36
N ASP A 100 -14.65 4.46 21.90
CA ASP A 100 -14.63 5.92 21.73
C ASP A 100 -13.43 6.42 20.91
N ASN A 101 -12.49 5.54 20.60
CA ASN A 101 -11.20 5.91 20.03
C ASN A 101 -10.75 5.08 18.84
N ASP A 102 -11.70 4.54 18.08
CA ASP A 102 -11.38 3.93 16.80
C ASP A 102 -10.99 4.99 15.77
N TYR A 103 -10.00 4.65 14.95
CA TYR A 103 -9.60 5.45 13.79
C TYR A 103 -10.43 5.10 12.55
N LEU A 104 -11.01 3.90 12.49
CA LEU A 104 -11.91 3.50 11.41
C LEU A 104 -13.28 4.17 11.60
N VAL A 105 -13.72 4.86 10.55
CA VAL A 105 -14.98 5.62 10.56
C VAL A 105 -16.06 4.82 9.88
N ARG A 106 -17.16 4.53 10.58
CA ARG A 106 -18.36 3.94 10.00
C ARG A 106 -19.56 4.70 10.47
N GLU A 107 -20.48 4.91 9.55
CA GLU A 107 -21.71 5.65 9.81
C GLU A 107 -22.87 4.68 9.92
N ASP A 108 -23.81 4.97 10.82
CA ASP A 108 -25.00 4.14 11.03
C ASP A 108 -26.03 4.34 9.90
N ASP A 109 -26.05 5.53 9.29
CA ASP A 109 -26.91 5.88 8.16
C ASP A 109 -26.10 5.94 6.85
N LEU A 110 -26.65 5.37 5.77
CA LEU A 110 -26.09 5.45 4.44
C LEU A 110 -26.05 6.89 3.89
N ALA A 111 -26.93 7.77 4.35
CA ALA A 111 -26.91 9.19 3.97
C ALA A 111 -25.67 9.93 4.50
N ASP A 112 -25.09 9.41 5.58
CA ASP A 112 -23.88 9.91 6.22
C ASP A 112 -22.61 9.24 5.66
N GLU A 113 -22.73 8.14 4.90
CA GLU A 113 -21.58 7.41 4.39
C GLU A 113 -20.80 8.17 3.30
N MET A 114 -19.49 7.99 3.33
CA MET A 114 -18.60 8.64 2.38
C MET A 114 -18.76 8.04 0.98
N ARG A 115 -18.90 8.89 -0.02
CA ARG A 115 -18.72 8.50 -1.42
C ARG A 115 -17.25 8.30 -1.74
N CYS A 116 -16.95 7.47 -2.74
CA CYS A 116 -15.58 7.19 -3.15
C CYS A 116 -14.77 8.47 -3.44
N TRP A 117 -15.37 9.43 -4.16
CA TRP A 117 -14.71 10.69 -4.51
C TRP A 117 -14.51 11.61 -3.30
N GLU A 118 -15.37 11.52 -2.27
CA GLU A 118 -15.30 12.34 -1.04
C GLU A 118 -14.19 11.85 -0.11
N ALA A 119 -14.07 10.53 0.05
CA ALA A 119 -12.94 9.92 0.74
C ALA A 119 -11.61 10.23 0.03
N ALA A 120 -11.59 10.13 -1.31
CA ALA A 120 -10.42 10.51 -2.11
C ALA A 120 -10.10 12.02 -2.01
N ARG A 121 -11.13 12.88 -1.93
CA ARG A 121 -10.98 14.32 -1.76
C ARG A 121 -10.45 14.70 -0.38
N SER A 122 -10.86 13.98 0.65
CA SER A 122 -10.41 14.14 2.03
C SER A 122 -8.93 13.80 2.16
N THR A 123 -8.51 12.64 1.66
CA THR A 123 -7.10 12.22 1.72
C THR A 123 -6.18 13.10 0.85
N ALA A 124 -6.69 13.67 -0.25
CA ALA A 124 -5.93 14.57 -1.12
C ALA A 124 -5.95 16.05 -0.69
N ALA A 125 -6.61 16.39 0.42
CA ALA A 125 -6.77 17.76 0.92
C ALA A 125 -5.50 18.28 1.62
N ALA A 126 -4.38 18.34 0.89
CA ALA A 126 -3.08 18.71 1.42
C ALA A 126 -3.10 20.16 1.96
N PRO A 127 -2.75 20.40 3.23
CA PRO A 127 -2.67 21.74 3.80
C PRO A 127 -1.80 22.67 2.95
N THR A 128 -2.16 23.94 2.87
CA THR A 128 -1.57 25.00 2.00
C THR A 128 -1.84 24.86 0.49
N TYR A 129 -2.12 23.66 -0.02
CA TYR A 129 -2.47 23.45 -1.43
C TYR A 129 -3.97 23.57 -1.66
N PHE A 130 -4.77 22.79 -0.94
CA PHE A 130 -6.22 22.73 -1.10
C PHE A 130 -6.95 23.11 0.20
N PRO A 131 -8.18 23.65 0.11
CA PRO A 131 -9.03 23.80 1.28
C PRO A 131 -9.43 22.43 1.85
N PRO A 132 -9.74 22.34 3.16
CA PRO A 132 -10.38 21.16 3.74
C PRO A 132 -11.61 20.74 2.94
N TYR A 133 -11.88 19.44 2.86
CA TYR A 133 -13.14 18.92 2.36
C TYR A 133 -14.19 18.98 3.47
N TYR A 134 -15.29 19.70 3.25
CA TYR A 134 -16.37 19.75 4.22
C TYR A 134 -17.41 18.69 3.88
N HIS A 135 -17.56 17.71 4.76
CA HIS A 135 -18.57 16.68 4.63
C HIS A 135 -19.89 17.18 5.21
N GLU A 136 -20.84 17.55 4.33
CA GLU A 136 -22.08 18.23 4.72
C GLU A 136 -22.94 17.43 5.70
N ALA A 137 -23.11 16.12 5.46
CA ALA A 137 -23.96 15.26 6.29
C ALA A 137 -23.49 15.23 7.77
N LYS A 138 -22.17 15.15 7.98
CA LYS A 138 -21.57 15.16 9.33
C LYS A 138 -21.17 16.55 9.81
N ARG A 139 -21.31 17.59 8.98
CA ARG A 139 -20.87 18.96 9.26
C ARG A 139 -19.40 19.02 9.71
N GLN A 140 -18.54 18.23 9.07
CA GLN A 140 -17.17 18.00 9.52
C GLN A 140 -16.14 18.26 8.42
N PRO A 141 -15.10 19.08 8.68
CA PRO A 141 -13.99 19.27 7.75
C PRO A 141 -12.95 18.16 7.86
N TYR A 142 -12.46 17.71 6.70
CA TYR A 142 -11.38 16.74 6.56
C TYR A 142 -10.20 17.32 5.77
N ILE A 143 -8.99 17.00 6.22
CA ILE A 143 -7.72 17.31 5.57
C ILE A 143 -6.93 16.02 5.29
N ASP A 144 -5.86 16.14 4.52
CA ASP A 144 -4.95 15.03 4.20
C ASP A 144 -4.45 14.31 5.47
N GLY A 145 -4.47 12.99 5.47
CA GLY A 145 -4.01 12.14 6.57
C GLY A 145 -2.49 12.21 6.81
N ALA A 146 -1.72 12.72 5.85
CA ALA A 146 -0.28 12.91 5.94
C ALA A 146 0.13 13.80 7.13
N VAL A 147 -0.78 14.64 7.63
CA VAL A 147 -0.55 15.45 8.86
C VAL A 147 -0.30 14.58 10.09
N HIS A 148 -0.87 13.37 10.13
CA HIS A 148 -0.60 12.38 11.17
C HIS A 148 0.36 11.29 10.68
N ARG A 149 0.07 10.69 9.51
CA ARG A 149 0.78 9.51 9.00
C ARG A 149 0.86 9.57 7.46
N ASN A 150 2.01 10.01 6.93
CA ASN A 150 2.24 10.03 5.48
C ASN A 150 2.56 8.63 4.91
N ASN A 151 3.06 7.70 5.73
CA ASN A 151 3.13 6.29 5.39
C ASN A 151 2.11 5.52 6.25
N PRO A 152 1.07 4.92 5.64
CA PRO A 152 -0.01 4.28 6.39
C PRO A 152 0.40 2.95 7.04
N ILE A 153 1.67 2.54 6.99
CA ILE A 153 2.08 1.17 7.31
C ILE A 153 1.73 0.71 8.73
N GLN A 154 1.83 1.60 9.72
CA GLN A 154 1.47 1.28 11.11
C GLN A 154 -0.04 1.04 11.23
N ILE A 155 -0.86 1.93 10.66
CA ILE A 155 -2.32 1.77 10.63
C ILE A 155 -2.71 0.51 9.84
N LEU A 156 -2.01 0.19 8.76
CA LEU A 156 -2.26 -1.03 7.98
C LEU A 156 -2.04 -2.30 8.83
N GLU A 157 -0.97 -2.36 9.63
CA GLU A 157 -0.69 -3.51 10.49
C GLU A 157 -1.69 -3.60 11.66
N GLU A 158 -2.06 -2.46 12.24
CA GLU A 158 -3.14 -2.40 13.24
C GLU A 158 -4.46 -2.91 12.66
N GLU A 159 -4.83 -2.47 11.45
CA GLU A 159 -6.01 -2.94 10.72
C GLU A 159 -5.95 -4.42 10.41
N ARG A 160 -4.79 -4.90 9.95
CA ARG A 160 -4.60 -6.32 9.64
C ARG A 160 -4.89 -7.17 10.88
N ARG A 161 -4.36 -6.80 12.05
CA ARG A 161 -4.60 -7.50 13.31
C ARG A 161 -6.06 -7.38 13.79
N ALA A 162 -6.72 -6.27 13.49
CA ALA A 162 -8.12 -6.07 13.84
C ALA A 162 -9.07 -6.92 12.97
N ILE A 163 -8.73 -7.12 11.70
CA ILE A 163 -9.53 -7.90 10.74
C ILE A 163 -9.26 -9.40 10.89
N TRP A 164 -7.98 -9.79 10.89
CA TRP A 164 -7.54 -11.17 10.96
C TRP A 164 -6.98 -11.45 12.35
N LYS A 165 -7.72 -12.25 13.12
CA LYS A 165 -7.34 -12.64 14.50
C LYS A 165 -6.16 -13.60 14.54
N ASP A 166 -5.77 -14.18 13.40
CA ASP A 166 -4.58 -15.01 13.35
C ASP A 166 -3.31 -14.16 13.48
N LYS A 167 -2.34 -14.69 14.22
CA LYS A 167 -1.02 -14.04 14.36
C LYS A 167 -0.10 -14.39 13.18
N ALA A 168 -0.63 -15.05 12.16
CA ALA A 168 0.15 -15.42 10.99
C ALA A 168 0.63 -14.13 10.28
N PRO A 169 1.90 -14.05 9.88
CA PRO A 169 2.38 -12.92 9.10
C PRO A 169 1.71 -12.92 7.72
N PRO A 170 1.54 -11.74 7.09
CA PRO A 170 1.05 -11.67 5.73
C PRO A 170 2.01 -12.37 4.77
N ASP A 171 1.48 -12.89 3.67
CA ASP A 171 2.35 -13.49 2.65
C ASP A 171 3.31 -12.46 2.05
N ILE A 172 2.84 -11.24 1.87
CA ILE A 172 3.64 -10.12 1.41
C ILE A 172 3.08 -8.83 1.99
N LEU A 173 3.97 -7.93 2.36
CA LEU A 173 3.68 -6.56 2.74
C LEU A 173 4.52 -5.66 1.83
N LEU A 174 3.84 -4.87 1.01
CA LEU A 174 4.47 -4.02 0.00
C LEU A 174 4.12 -2.56 0.25
N SER A 175 5.13 -1.76 0.54
CA SER A 175 5.02 -0.30 0.64
C SER A 175 5.70 0.35 -0.56
N ILE A 176 5.00 1.25 -1.25
CA ILE A 176 5.50 1.93 -2.46
C ILE A 176 5.68 3.42 -2.14
N GLY A 177 6.86 3.96 -2.42
CA GLY A 177 7.21 5.35 -2.21
C GLY A 177 7.11 6.19 -3.47
N THR A 178 7.01 7.51 -3.29
CA THR A 178 6.87 8.51 -4.37
C THR A 178 8.20 9.12 -4.81
N GLY A 179 9.33 8.53 -4.39
CA GLY A 179 10.68 9.03 -4.66
C GLY A 179 11.31 9.71 -3.44
N ILE A 180 12.63 9.60 -3.32
CA ILE A 180 13.43 10.29 -2.31
C ILE A 180 14.71 10.83 -2.95
N GLN A 181 15.18 11.98 -2.48
CA GLN A 181 16.48 12.50 -2.91
C GLN A 181 17.63 11.63 -2.37
N ILE A 182 18.61 11.31 -3.21
CA ILE A 182 19.81 10.57 -2.83
C ILE A 182 21.09 11.40 -2.99
N GLY A 183 22.09 11.08 -2.18
CA GLY A 183 23.46 11.56 -2.30
C GLY A 183 24.21 10.94 -3.47
N ALA A 184 25.44 11.43 -3.69
CA ALA A 184 26.34 10.86 -4.70
C ALA A 184 26.76 9.42 -4.36
N ASP A 185 26.76 9.11 -3.07
CA ASP A 185 26.96 7.78 -2.46
C ASP A 185 25.72 6.88 -2.53
N GLY A 186 24.60 7.37 -3.09
CA GLY A 186 23.35 6.64 -3.21
C GLY A 186 22.50 6.60 -1.93
N THR A 187 22.94 7.24 -0.84
CA THR A 187 22.22 7.24 0.43
C THR A 187 21.07 8.26 0.43
N PRO A 188 19.94 7.98 1.09
CA PRO A 188 18.88 8.97 1.30
C PRO A 188 19.42 10.26 1.91
N LYS A 189 19.13 11.41 1.26
CA LYS A 189 19.32 12.70 1.92
C LYS A 189 18.16 12.93 2.88
N ASP A 190 18.47 13.13 4.15
CA ASP A 190 17.53 13.59 5.17
C ASP A 190 16.98 14.97 4.78
N VAL A 191 15.91 15.00 3.98
CA VAL A 191 15.21 16.23 3.61
C VAL A 191 14.71 16.94 4.87
N ALA A 192 14.31 16.17 5.89
CA ALA A 192 13.86 16.65 7.19
C ALA A 192 14.96 17.43 7.96
N ARG A 193 16.23 17.00 7.92
CA ARG A 193 17.32 17.66 8.67
C ARG A 193 17.78 18.96 7.99
N ALA A 194 17.82 18.99 6.66
CA ALA A 194 18.18 20.17 5.90
C ALA A 194 17.11 21.29 6.00
N GLN A 195 15.82 20.93 6.00
CA GLN A 195 14.73 21.90 6.22
C GLN A 195 14.75 22.48 7.64
N LYS A 196 15.02 21.66 8.66
CA LYS A 196 15.07 22.06 10.07
C LYS A 196 16.15 23.12 10.35
N THR A 197 17.33 23.00 9.72
CA THR A 197 18.43 23.97 9.86
C THR A 197 18.12 25.28 9.11
N ALA A 198 17.58 25.19 7.89
CA ALA A 198 17.24 26.37 7.10
C ALA A 198 16.07 27.20 7.69
N MET A 199 15.09 26.55 8.34
CA MET A 199 13.97 27.22 9.02
C MET A 199 14.39 27.88 10.34
N ARG A 200 15.20 27.21 11.16
CA ARG A 200 15.72 27.79 12.42
C ARG A 200 16.43 29.14 12.20
N LEU A 201 17.13 29.28 11.08
CA LEU A 201 17.89 30.49 10.76
C LEU A 201 17.00 31.66 10.30
N ARG A 202 15.82 31.39 9.71
CA ARG A 202 14.94 32.43 9.17
C ARG A 202 13.98 33.04 10.19
N TRP A 203 13.85 32.48 11.41
CA TRP A 203 12.68 32.72 12.27
C TRP A 203 12.98 33.16 13.72
N LYS A 204 13.89 34.13 13.91
CA LYS A 204 13.97 34.90 15.17
C LYS A 204 12.93 36.03 15.23
N GLY A 205 11.63 35.72 15.12
CA GLY A 205 10.56 36.73 15.19
C GLY A 205 9.15 36.17 15.38
N LEU A 206 8.27 36.96 16.00
CA LEU A 206 6.95 36.73 16.65
C LEU A 206 5.87 35.83 15.98
N ARG A 207 6.18 34.93 15.03
CA ARG A 207 5.23 34.02 14.34
C ARG A 207 5.16 32.61 14.95
N GLY A 208 5.42 32.49 16.26
CA GLY A 208 5.68 31.22 16.96
C GLY A 208 4.54 30.21 17.06
N ARG A 209 3.28 30.56 16.75
CA ARG A 209 2.13 29.62 16.87
C ARG A 209 1.65 29.03 15.54
N LEU A 210 1.78 29.73 14.41
CA LEU A 210 1.45 29.19 13.09
C LEU A 210 2.52 28.21 12.57
N ALA A 211 3.78 28.44 12.93
CA ALA A 211 4.92 27.63 12.49
C ALA A 211 4.88 26.20 13.04
N VAL A 212 4.34 26.00 14.25
CA VAL A 212 4.29 24.68 14.90
C VAL A 212 3.40 23.70 14.13
N GLY A 213 2.27 24.15 13.58
CA GLY A 213 1.36 23.29 12.81
C GLY A 213 1.96 22.82 11.49
N LEU A 214 2.70 23.68 10.78
CA LEU A 214 3.36 23.34 9.52
C LEU A 214 4.65 22.53 9.72
N ASP A 215 5.38 22.76 10.81
CA ASP A 215 6.60 22.01 11.16
C ASP A 215 6.27 20.57 11.61
N VAL A 216 5.15 20.38 12.33
CA VAL A 216 4.62 19.04 12.63
C VAL A 216 4.28 18.30 11.34
N ILE A 217 3.57 18.94 10.40
CA ILE A 217 3.26 18.36 9.09
C ILE A 217 4.55 17.97 8.35
N GLN A 218 5.57 18.85 8.32
CA GLN A 218 6.83 18.52 7.65
C GLN A 218 7.60 17.37 8.33
N SER A 219 7.50 17.22 9.65
CA SER A 219 8.11 16.12 10.39
C SER A 219 7.39 14.77 10.20
N THR A 220 6.08 14.77 9.95
CA THR A 220 5.27 13.57 9.65
C THR A 220 5.28 13.17 8.18
N LEU A 221 5.87 13.98 7.28
CA LEU A 221 5.99 13.65 5.86
C LEU A 221 7.08 12.63 5.53
N ASP A 222 7.97 12.28 6.47
CA ASP A 222 9.03 11.32 6.20
C ASP A 222 8.52 9.87 6.21
N CYS A 223 8.03 9.43 5.03
CA CYS A 223 7.53 8.08 4.83
C CYS A 223 8.59 7.00 5.03
N ASN A 224 9.87 7.32 4.78
CA ASN A 224 10.95 6.34 4.91
C ASN A 224 11.29 6.16 6.38
N ARG A 225 11.38 7.24 7.16
CA ARG A 225 11.50 7.14 8.61
C ARG A 225 10.35 6.34 9.24
N GLN A 226 9.09 6.58 8.84
CA GLN A 226 7.96 5.80 9.36
C GLN A 226 8.04 4.31 8.98
N TRP A 227 8.61 4.00 7.83
CA TRP A 227 8.90 2.64 7.43
C TRP A 227 10.01 2.04 8.31
N ASP A 228 11.09 2.76 8.54
CA ASP A 228 12.23 2.30 9.35
C ASP A 228 11.82 2.10 10.82
N GLU A 229 11.00 3.00 11.37
CA GLU A 229 10.40 2.85 12.70
C GLU A 229 9.50 1.61 12.75
N PHE A 230 8.67 1.36 11.73
CA PHE A 230 7.84 0.15 11.64
C PHE A 230 8.70 -1.13 11.57
N VAL A 231 9.75 -1.13 10.74
CA VAL A 231 10.67 -2.26 10.62
C VAL A 231 11.48 -2.46 11.90
N SER A 232 11.80 -1.41 12.64
CA SER A 232 12.59 -1.52 13.88
C SER A 232 11.76 -1.90 15.11
N ALA A 233 10.49 -1.48 15.16
CA ALA A 233 9.63 -1.64 16.33
C ALA A 233 8.98 -3.02 16.45
N VAL A 234 8.89 -3.78 15.36
CA VAL A 234 8.35 -5.12 15.38
C VAL A 234 9.52 -6.09 15.63
N GLU A 235 9.38 -6.99 16.60
CA GLU A 235 10.28 -8.12 16.80
C GLU A 235 10.13 -9.10 15.62
N TRP A 236 10.71 -8.75 14.47
CA TRP A 236 10.62 -9.57 13.28
C TRP A 236 11.49 -10.81 13.48
N ASP A 237 10.86 -11.98 13.47
CA ASP A 237 11.59 -13.18 13.12
C ASP A 237 12.15 -13.06 11.68
N ARG A 238 13.10 -13.92 11.33
CA ARG A 238 13.72 -13.93 9.99
C ARG A 238 12.69 -14.09 8.86
N HIS A 239 11.53 -14.71 9.12
CA HIS A 239 10.48 -14.92 8.13
C HIS A 239 9.70 -13.64 7.86
N THR A 240 9.36 -12.88 8.90
CA THR A 240 8.58 -11.67 8.79
C THR A 240 9.38 -10.60 8.00
N HIS A 241 10.70 -10.49 8.22
CA HIS A 241 11.55 -9.59 7.40
C HIS A 241 11.53 -9.94 5.90
N ARG A 242 11.40 -11.22 5.54
CA ARG A 242 11.41 -11.67 4.14
C ARG A 242 10.17 -11.25 3.37
N VAL A 243 9.04 -11.07 4.04
CA VAL A 243 7.76 -10.73 3.39
C VAL A 243 7.53 -9.23 3.29
N CYS A 244 8.33 -8.40 3.97
CA CYS A 244 8.23 -6.95 3.93
C CYS A 244 9.13 -6.33 2.86
N HIS A 245 8.53 -5.54 1.97
CA HIS A 245 9.19 -4.88 0.85
C HIS A 245 8.83 -3.39 0.81
N ARG A 246 9.84 -2.53 0.77
CA ARG A 246 9.71 -1.10 0.46
C ARG A 246 10.31 -0.83 -0.90
N LEU A 247 9.47 -0.50 -1.87
CA LEU A 247 9.90 -0.02 -3.17
C LEU A 247 9.90 1.50 -3.15
N ASN A 248 11.04 2.12 -3.39
CA ASN A 248 11.15 3.57 -3.56
C ASN A 248 12.18 3.88 -4.65
N ILE A 249 12.15 5.10 -5.19
CA ILE A 249 13.03 5.55 -6.26
C ILE A 249 14.01 6.58 -5.70
N GLY A 250 15.31 6.37 -5.97
CA GLY A 250 16.35 7.33 -5.63
C GLY A 250 16.50 8.39 -6.72
N LEU A 251 16.18 9.64 -6.39
CA LEU A 251 16.31 10.79 -7.27
C LEU A 251 17.62 11.53 -6.96
N LYS A 252 18.50 11.69 -7.95
CA LYS A 252 19.75 12.45 -7.78
C LYS A 252 19.49 13.93 -7.50
N GLU A 253 18.46 14.46 -8.16
CA GLU A 253 17.97 15.82 -8.00
C GLU A 253 16.94 15.90 -6.87
N ARG A 254 16.71 17.13 -6.40
CA ARG A 254 15.63 17.38 -5.45
C ARG A 254 14.29 17.01 -6.11
N PRO A 255 13.40 16.26 -5.42
CA PRO A 255 12.05 16.00 -5.92
C PRO A 255 11.34 17.32 -6.26
N PRO A 256 10.54 17.34 -7.34
CA PRO A 256 9.76 18.51 -7.71
C PRO A 256 8.71 18.82 -6.64
N LYS A 257 8.09 20.00 -6.73
CA LYS A 257 6.99 20.38 -5.83
C LYS A 257 5.78 19.46 -6.06
N LEU A 258 4.93 19.34 -5.05
CA LEU A 258 3.75 18.46 -5.09
C LEU A 258 2.82 18.80 -6.27
N ASP A 259 2.73 20.08 -6.63
CA ASP A 259 1.86 20.60 -7.68
C ASP A 259 2.55 20.87 -9.02
N ASP A 260 3.78 20.40 -9.19
CA ASP A 260 4.53 20.50 -10.44
C ASP A 260 4.09 19.41 -11.42
N VAL A 261 2.96 19.65 -12.08
CA VAL A 261 2.33 18.71 -13.02
C VAL A 261 3.14 18.47 -14.28
N ASP A 262 3.99 19.42 -14.68
CA ASP A 262 4.86 19.31 -15.85
C ASP A 262 5.99 18.30 -15.63
N ALA A 263 6.41 18.10 -14.38
CA ALA A 263 7.43 17.12 -14.01
C ALA A 263 6.96 15.66 -14.08
N ILE A 264 5.66 15.37 -14.26
CA ILE A 264 5.12 13.99 -14.21
C ILE A 264 5.78 13.07 -15.23
N ASP A 265 5.98 13.52 -16.47
CA ASP A 265 6.60 12.69 -17.51
C ASP A 265 8.09 12.45 -17.24
N ASP A 266 8.82 13.48 -16.78
CA ASP A 266 10.22 13.34 -16.38
C ASP A 266 10.38 12.38 -15.19
N LEU A 267 9.53 12.49 -14.16
CA LEU A 267 9.50 11.57 -13.03
C LEU A 267 9.24 10.12 -13.47
N ARG A 268 8.31 9.91 -14.41
CA ARG A 268 8.06 8.59 -14.99
C ARG A 268 9.30 8.04 -15.68
N ASP A 269 10.02 8.86 -16.43
CA ASP A 269 11.20 8.41 -17.17
C ASP A 269 12.42 8.21 -16.25
N LYS A 270 12.55 9.01 -15.18
CA LYS A 270 13.48 8.76 -14.06
C LYS A 270 13.17 7.44 -13.37
N ALA A 271 11.90 7.17 -13.03
CA ALA A 271 11.46 5.90 -12.45
C ALA A 271 11.80 4.70 -13.35
N ARG A 272 11.51 4.81 -14.66
CA ARG A 272 11.84 3.76 -15.63
C ARG A 272 13.34 3.49 -15.72
N ARG A 273 14.18 4.53 -15.75
CA ARG A 273 15.64 4.41 -15.75
C ARG A 273 16.15 3.74 -14.48
N TYR A 274 15.62 4.14 -13.33
CA TYR A 274 15.99 3.58 -12.03
C TYR A 274 15.64 2.08 -11.89
N MET A 275 14.56 1.63 -12.56
CA MET A 275 14.09 0.24 -12.54
C MET A 275 14.73 -0.66 -13.62
N ARG A 276 15.70 -0.16 -14.39
CA ARG A 276 16.37 -0.99 -15.40
C ARG A 276 17.28 -2.04 -14.76
N PRO A 277 17.49 -3.21 -15.41
CA PRO A 277 18.33 -4.28 -14.88
C PRO A 277 19.80 -3.87 -14.60
N ASP A 278 20.33 -2.94 -15.39
CA ASP A 278 21.71 -2.45 -15.37
C ASP A 278 21.95 -1.32 -14.35
N HIS A 279 20.91 -0.88 -13.64
CA HIS A 279 21.07 0.16 -12.62
C HIS A 279 21.71 -0.41 -11.34
N ALA A 280 22.95 0.01 -11.05
CA ALA A 280 23.81 -0.61 -10.02
C ALA A 280 23.58 -0.11 -8.58
N SER A 281 22.80 0.96 -8.38
CA SER A 281 22.56 1.57 -7.05
C SER A 281 21.11 1.37 -6.65
N TYR A 282 20.87 0.98 -5.40
CA TYR A 282 19.51 0.84 -4.88
C TYR A 282 19.41 1.20 -3.40
N LEU A 283 18.23 1.64 -2.99
CA LEU A 283 17.93 2.11 -1.63
C LEU A 283 17.78 1.00 -0.60
N ASN A 284 17.86 -0.27 -1.01
CA ASN A 284 17.60 -1.41 -0.13
C ASN A 284 18.69 -2.45 -0.33
N ASP A 285 19.55 -2.55 0.67
CA ASP A 285 20.78 -3.35 0.65
C ASP A 285 20.53 -4.86 0.49
N ARG A 286 19.29 -5.33 0.70
CA ARG A 286 18.93 -6.74 0.48
C ARG A 286 18.88 -7.11 -1.00
N TYR A 287 18.80 -6.14 -1.89
CA TYR A 287 18.68 -6.38 -3.32
C TYR A 287 19.75 -5.59 -4.08
N PRO A 288 20.44 -6.22 -5.04
CA PRO A 288 21.52 -5.56 -5.78
C PRO A 288 21.02 -4.45 -6.72
N SER A 289 19.74 -4.47 -7.09
CA SER A 289 19.12 -3.39 -7.87
C SER A 289 17.62 -3.31 -7.65
N ALA A 290 17.03 -2.16 -8.01
CA ALA A 290 15.58 -1.95 -7.96
C ALA A 290 14.83 -2.97 -8.83
N HIS A 291 15.40 -3.32 -9.99
CA HIS A 291 14.88 -4.35 -10.89
C HIS A 291 14.78 -5.71 -10.20
N LYS A 292 15.87 -6.16 -9.55
CA LYS A 292 15.89 -7.45 -8.84
C LYS A 292 14.92 -7.47 -7.66
N HIS A 293 14.74 -6.35 -6.96
CA HIS A 293 13.73 -6.24 -5.91
C HIS A 293 12.31 -6.37 -6.45
N ILE A 294 11.97 -5.69 -7.56
CA ILE A 294 10.65 -5.84 -8.20
C ILE A 294 10.42 -7.26 -8.68
N VAL A 295 11.43 -7.92 -9.26
CA VAL A 295 11.32 -9.32 -9.68
C VAL A 295 11.01 -10.22 -8.49
N ALA A 296 11.70 -10.05 -7.35
CA ALA A 296 11.43 -10.82 -6.14
C ALA A 296 9.98 -10.59 -5.63
N VAL A 297 9.52 -9.33 -5.59
CA VAL A 297 8.13 -9.00 -5.24
C VAL A 297 7.13 -9.67 -6.18
N ALA A 298 7.39 -9.65 -7.49
CA ALA A 298 6.51 -10.27 -8.48
C ALA A 298 6.47 -11.80 -8.34
N GLN A 299 7.62 -12.44 -8.10
CA GLN A 299 7.69 -13.88 -7.83
C GLN A 299 6.91 -14.25 -6.58
N ARG A 300 7.06 -13.48 -5.49
CA ARG A 300 6.32 -13.69 -4.25
C ARG A 300 4.82 -13.49 -4.41
N LEU A 301 4.38 -12.47 -5.17
CA LEU A 301 2.96 -12.27 -5.48
C LEU A 301 2.36 -13.44 -6.26
N VAL A 302 3.08 -13.97 -7.26
CA VAL A 302 2.64 -15.16 -8.01
C VAL A 302 2.61 -16.39 -7.09
N ALA A 303 3.61 -16.57 -6.23
CA ALA A 303 3.65 -17.69 -5.30
C ALA A 303 2.52 -17.65 -4.26
N ALA A 304 2.17 -16.46 -3.77
CA ALA A 304 1.07 -16.23 -2.84
C ALA A 304 -0.32 -16.48 -3.46
N LEU A 305 -0.42 -16.66 -4.79
CA LEU A 305 -1.64 -17.17 -5.41
C LEU A 305 -1.91 -18.62 -5.04
N PHE A 306 -0.89 -19.41 -4.71
CA PHE A 306 -1.07 -20.80 -4.37
C PHE A 306 -1.11 -21.01 -2.85
N TYR A 307 -1.95 -21.94 -2.40
CA TYR A 307 -1.97 -22.40 -1.02
C TYR A 307 -2.29 -23.88 -0.94
N PHE A 308 -1.90 -24.53 0.15
CA PHE A 308 -2.20 -25.95 0.37
C PHE A 308 -3.25 -26.12 1.46
N GLU A 309 -4.23 -26.97 1.18
CA GLU A 309 -5.25 -27.41 2.12
C GLU A 309 -5.07 -28.90 2.39
N ALA A 310 -4.78 -29.25 3.65
CA ALA A 310 -4.61 -30.62 4.07
C ALA A 310 -5.99 -31.27 4.31
N ILE A 311 -6.21 -32.47 3.77
CA ILE A 311 -7.41 -33.27 4.06
C ILE A 311 -7.11 -34.29 5.14
N HIS A 312 -6.00 -35.01 5.00
CA HIS A 312 -5.65 -36.09 5.90
C HIS A 312 -4.13 -36.18 6.07
N ILE A 313 -3.69 -36.44 7.29
CA ILE A 313 -2.31 -36.83 7.61
C ILE A 313 -2.41 -38.26 8.16
N ASN A 314 -1.90 -39.23 7.40
CA ASN A 314 -1.89 -40.63 7.82
C ASN A 314 -0.88 -40.85 8.96
N GLU A 315 -1.03 -41.98 9.66
CA GLU A 315 -0.10 -42.45 10.70
C GLU A 315 1.35 -42.58 10.17
N ASP A 316 1.53 -42.92 8.89
CA ASP A 316 2.83 -42.99 8.20
C ASP A 316 3.44 -41.62 7.83
N GLU A 317 3.01 -40.53 8.49
CA GLU A 317 3.38 -39.15 8.18
C GLU A 317 3.10 -38.73 6.71
N ARG A 318 2.20 -39.44 6.02
CA ARG A 318 1.80 -39.15 4.65
C ARG A 318 0.70 -38.10 4.63
N CYS A 319 0.95 -36.95 4.02
CA CYS A 319 -0.01 -35.87 3.88
C CYS A 319 -0.71 -35.94 2.52
N ILE A 320 -2.04 -35.90 2.54
CA ILE A 320 -2.91 -35.85 1.38
C ILE A 320 -3.71 -34.55 1.44
N GLY A 321 -3.75 -33.82 0.34
CA GLY A 321 -4.53 -32.60 0.25
C GLY A 321 -4.57 -32.03 -1.16
N PHE A 322 -4.92 -30.75 -1.25
CA PHE A 322 -5.03 -30.03 -2.51
C PHE A 322 -4.20 -28.75 -2.49
N LEU A 323 -3.50 -28.50 -3.59
CA LEU A 323 -3.01 -27.17 -3.91
C LEU A 323 -4.11 -26.40 -4.60
N HIS A 324 -4.41 -25.21 -4.12
CA HIS A 324 -5.41 -24.30 -4.65
C HIS A 324 -4.76 -23.05 -5.21
N CYS A 325 -5.41 -22.39 -6.17
CA CYS A 325 -5.06 -21.05 -6.64
C CYS A 325 -6.14 -20.04 -6.25
N ARG A 326 -5.74 -18.90 -5.66
CA ARG A 326 -6.60 -17.82 -5.15
C ARG A 326 -7.21 -16.94 -6.25
N LEU A 327 -6.90 -17.18 -7.52
CA LEU A 327 -7.53 -16.43 -8.59
C LEU A 327 -9.04 -16.69 -8.57
N SER A 328 -9.84 -15.62 -8.66
CA SER A 328 -11.29 -15.71 -8.88
C SER A 328 -11.61 -16.64 -10.04
N ARG A 329 -12.71 -17.39 -9.94
CA ARG A 329 -13.18 -18.27 -11.03
C ARG A 329 -13.44 -17.51 -12.34
N SER A 330 -13.74 -16.21 -12.26
CA SER A 330 -13.86 -15.31 -13.42
C SER A 330 -12.55 -15.14 -14.20
N MET A 331 -11.40 -15.39 -13.57
CA MET A 331 -10.06 -15.25 -14.13
C MET A 331 -9.51 -16.56 -14.71
N ARG A 332 -10.37 -17.43 -15.24
CA ARG A 332 -10.00 -18.73 -15.84
C ARG A 332 -8.91 -18.64 -16.91
N SER A 333 -8.98 -17.64 -17.78
CA SER A 333 -7.95 -17.42 -18.79
C SER A 333 -6.59 -17.09 -18.18
N ASN A 334 -6.55 -16.28 -17.12
CA ASN A 334 -5.32 -15.97 -16.38
C ASN A 334 -4.77 -17.20 -15.65
N PHE A 335 -5.64 -18.02 -15.06
CA PHE A 335 -5.25 -19.26 -14.42
C PHE A 335 -4.62 -20.23 -15.42
N ARG A 336 -5.25 -20.46 -16.57
CA ARG A 336 -4.70 -21.29 -17.66
C ARG A 336 -3.37 -20.77 -18.17
N HIS A 337 -3.23 -19.45 -18.33
CA HIS A 337 -1.97 -18.85 -18.74
C HIS A 337 -0.88 -19.10 -17.69
N LEU A 338 -1.18 -18.92 -16.40
CA LEU A 338 -0.25 -19.23 -15.31
C LEU A 338 0.16 -20.71 -15.31
N LEU A 339 -0.76 -21.64 -15.54
CA LEU A 339 -0.44 -23.06 -15.67
C LEU A 339 0.40 -23.37 -16.93
N SER A 340 0.17 -22.67 -18.04
CA SER A 340 0.95 -22.84 -19.27
C SER A 340 2.41 -22.42 -19.12
N GLU A 341 2.72 -21.54 -18.15
CA GLU A 341 4.11 -21.21 -17.80
C GLU A 341 4.83 -22.36 -17.08
N GLY A 342 4.14 -23.45 -16.72
CA GLY A 342 4.71 -24.66 -16.14
C GLY A 342 5.15 -24.52 -14.67
N PRO A 343 4.27 -24.10 -13.76
CA PRO A 343 4.59 -24.04 -12.34
C PRO A 343 4.96 -25.41 -11.80
N THR A 344 6.04 -25.45 -11.03
CA THR A 344 6.51 -26.67 -10.38
C THR A 344 6.67 -26.44 -8.90
N PHE A 345 6.49 -27.50 -8.12
CA PHE A 345 6.42 -27.43 -6.67
C PHE A 345 7.36 -28.42 -6.02
N ARG A 346 7.80 -28.12 -4.80
CA ARG A 346 8.56 -29.03 -3.94
C ARG A 346 8.19 -28.83 -2.48
N VAL A 347 8.35 -29.86 -1.66
CA VAL A 347 8.18 -29.77 -0.22
C VAL A 347 9.56 -29.74 0.44
N CYS A 348 9.85 -28.69 1.20
CA CYS A 348 11.10 -28.56 1.93
C CYS A 348 10.88 -28.67 3.44
N HIS A 349 11.75 -29.42 4.09
CA HIS A 349 11.74 -29.73 5.51
C HIS A 349 13.04 -29.24 6.15
N LYS A 350 12.94 -28.59 7.31
CA LYS A 350 14.10 -28.33 8.15
C LYS A 350 14.42 -29.59 8.96
N ILE A 351 15.61 -30.14 8.75
CA ILE A 351 16.10 -31.35 9.40
C ILE A 351 17.37 -31.06 10.19
N ARG A 352 17.82 -32.00 11.05
CA ARG A 352 19.13 -31.87 11.71
C ARG A 352 20.22 -31.80 10.63
N GLY A 353 21.01 -30.72 10.62
CA GLY A 353 22.08 -30.50 9.64
C GLY A 353 21.71 -29.69 8.39
N GLY A 354 20.46 -29.21 8.24
CA GLY A 354 20.11 -28.30 7.14
C GLY A 354 18.66 -28.39 6.66
N ASN A 355 18.47 -28.24 5.35
CA ASN A 355 17.18 -28.37 4.69
C ASN A 355 17.20 -29.55 3.74
N TRP A 356 16.17 -30.38 3.78
CA TRP A 356 15.92 -31.42 2.79
C TRP A 356 14.69 -31.04 1.98
N CYS A 357 14.78 -31.12 0.65
CA CYS A 357 13.65 -30.88 -0.24
C CYS A 357 13.31 -32.15 -1.01
N SER A 358 12.01 -32.39 -1.21
CA SER A 358 11.50 -33.50 -2.00
C SER A 358 11.85 -33.35 -3.47
N SER A 359 11.64 -34.44 -4.23
CA SER A 359 11.53 -34.36 -5.68
C SER A 359 10.47 -33.35 -6.11
N ILE A 360 10.71 -32.72 -7.25
CA ILE A 360 9.81 -31.74 -7.86
C ILE A 360 8.55 -32.47 -8.34
N PHE A 361 7.38 -31.87 -8.12
CA PHE A 361 6.10 -32.37 -8.62
C PHE A 361 5.30 -31.29 -9.35
N ARG A 362 4.39 -31.75 -10.22
CA ARG A 362 3.45 -30.93 -11.00
C ARG A 362 2.04 -31.45 -10.75
N PRO A 363 1.22 -30.76 -9.94
CA PRO A 363 -0.17 -31.15 -9.73
C PRO A 363 -0.95 -31.05 -11.03
N ASN A 364 -1.84 -32.02 -11.29
CA ASN A 364 -2.84 -31.87 -12.34
C ASN A 364 -3.98 -30.99 -11.79
N PHE A 365 -3.99 -29.71 -12.18
CA PHE A 365 -5.00 -28.76 -11.72
C PHE A 365 -6.31 -28.90 -12.50
N ASP A 366 -7.42 -28.99 -11.78
CA ASP A 366 -8.76 -28.85 -12.33
C ASP A 366 -9.04 -27.36 -12.59
N ASP A 367 -9.39 -27.05 -13.83
CA ASP A 367 -9.66 -25.72 -14.36
C ASP A 367 -11.05 -25.16 -13.99
N ARG A 368 -11.87 -25.93 -13.27
CA ARG A 368 -13.14 -25.49 -12.68
C ARG A 368 -12.99 -25.13 -11.21
N THR A 369 -12.20 -25.90 -10.47
CA THR A 369 -11.97 -25.69 -9.03
C THR A 369 -10.69 -24.91 -8.73
N PHE A 370 -9.83 -24.74 -9.72
CA PHE A 370 -8.47 -24.20 -9.61
C PHE A 370 -7.65 -24.93 -8.53
N SER A 371 -7.83 -26.25 -8.44
CA SER A 371 -7.16 -27.08 -7.45
C SER A 371 -6.57 -28.36 -8.05
N GLY A 372 -5.46 -28.82 -7.49
CA GLY A 372 -4.77 -30.04 -7.91
C GLY A 372 -4.43 -30.89 -6.69
N ARG A 373 -4.79 -32.18 -6.73
CA ARG A 373 -4.51 -33.12 -5.64
C ARG A 373 -3.01 -33.39 -5.54
N ILE A 374 -2.45 -33.35 -4.33
CA ILE A 374 -1.06 -33.73 -4.08
C ILE A 374 -0.95 -34.66 -2.86
N ILE A 375 0.13 -35.45 -2.87
CA ILE A 375 0.45 -36.38 -1.81
C ILE A 375 1.96 -36.34 -1.58
N PHE A 376 2.40 -36.15 -0.34
CA PHE A 376 3.82 -36.13 0.03
C PHE A 376 4.05 -36.65 1.45
N GLN A 377 5.29 -37.04 1.74
CA GLN A 377 5.70 -37.43 3.09
C GLN A 377 6.11 -36.19 3.89
N ILE A 378 5.63 -36.09 5.12
CA ILE A 378 6.11 -35.15 6.12
C ILE A 378 7.31 -35.79 6.80
N ARG A 379 8.41 -35.05 6.94
CA ARG A 379 9.62 -35.52 7.66
C ARG A 379 10.03 -34.65 8.83
N SER A 380 9.32 -33.55 9.04
CA SER A 380 9.60 -32.55 10.07
C SER A 380 8.37 -31.68 10.30
N LYS A 381 8.21 -31.23 11.55
CA LYS A 381 7.21 -30.22 11.88
C LYS A 381 7.47 -28.93 11.09
N HIS A 382 8.73 -28.51 10.94
CA HIS A 382 9.10 -27.33 10.17
C HIS A 382 9.20 -27.66 8.68
N ARG A 383 8.14 -27.32 7.94
CA ARG A 383 8.00 -27.60 6.51
C ARG A 383 7.40 -26.42 5.78
N VAL A 384 7.74 -26.31 4.50
CA VAL A 384 7.19 -25.34 3.55
C VAL A 384 6.98 -26.01 2.20
N ILE A 385 5.99 -25.52 1.45
CA ILE A 385 5.88 -25.82 0.01
C ILE A 385 6.42 -24.59 -0.72
N GLU A 386 7.28 -24.86 -1.69
CA GLU A 386 7.84 -23.85 -2.56
C GLU A 386 7.41 -24.12 -3.99
N MET A 387 7.31 -23.06 -4.78
CA MET A 387 7.09 -23.13 -6.21
C MET A 387 8.16 -22.39 -6.99
N THR A 388 8.31 -22.78 -8.25
CA THR A 388 9.09 -22.03 -9.23
C THR A 388 8.43 -22.06 -10.59
N LEU A 389 8.78 -21.08 -11.43
CA LEU A 389 8.49 -21.06 -12.85
C LEU A 389 9.81 -21.14 -13.63
N PRO A 390 9.83 -21.73 -14.84
CA PRO A 390 11.04 -21.82 -15.67
C PRO A 390 11.75 -20.47 -15.86
N ARG A 391 10.98 -19.39 -16.03
CA ARG A 391 11.49 -18.02 -16.19
C ARG A 391 12.13 -17.41 -14.93
N TRP A 392 12.05 -18.08 -13.78
CA TRP A 392 12.66 -17.60 -12.54
C TRP A 392 14.13 -17.98 -12.39
N GLY A 393 14.70 -18.70 -13.36
CA GLY A 393 16.14 -19.01 -13.38
C GLY A 393 16.60 -19.84 -12.16
N GLY A 394 15.73 -20.73 -11.67
CA GLY A 394 16.00 -21.57 -10.50
C GLY A 394 15.66 -20.96 -9.14
N SER A 395 15.12 -19.74 -9.08
CA SER A 395 14.59 -19.16 -7.82
C SER A 395 13.34 -19.90 -7.36
N TRP A 396 13.20 -20.12 -6.05
CA TRP A 396 12.05 -20.80 -5.44
C TRP A 396 11.39 -19.89 -4.41
N GLU A 397 10.07 -19.77 -4.49
CA GLU A 397 9.28 -18.95 -3.56
C GLU A 397 8.29 -19.80 -2.77
N ARG A 398 8.08 -19.44 -1.51
CA ARG A 398 7.10 -20.14 -0.65
C ARG A 398 5.69 -19.82 -1.13
N ILE A 399 4.82 -20.83 -1.11
CA ILE A 399 3.37 -20.63 -1.29
C ILE A 399 2.71 -20.29 0.06
N SER A 400 1.46 -19.83 0.03
CA SER A 400 0.73 -19.46 1.24
C SER A 400 0.30 -20.66 2.09
N GLY A 401 0.16 -20.45 3.41
CA GLY A 401 -0.65 -21.31 4.29
C GLY A 401 -0.06 -22.68 4.65
N PHE A 402 1.14 -23.04 4.18
CA PHE A 402 1.80 -24.29 4.56
C PHE A 402 3.06 -24.03 5.37
N SER A 403 2.88 -23.62 6.63
CA SER A 403 3.92 -23.60 7.65
C SER A 403 3.54 -24.56 8.76
N GLY A 404 4.50 -25.36 9.24
CA GLY A 404 4.31 -26.12 10.48
C GLY A 404 3.99 -25.22 11.68
N PRO A 405 3.52 -25.80 12.80
CA PRO A 405 3.34 -25.02 14.03
C PRO A 405 4.62 -24.24 14.33
N GLN A 406 4.49 -22.93 14.49
CA GLN A 406 5.56 -22.09 15.03
C GLN A 406 5.71 -22.51 16.49
N SER A 407 6.87 -23.09 16.81
CA SER A 407 7.25 -23.54 18.15
C SER A 407 7.50 -22.36 19.07
#